data_AF-A0A2V1DP79-F1
#
_entry.id   AF-A0A2V1DP79-F1
#
_cell.length_a   1.000
_cell.length_b   1.000
_cell.length_c   1.000
_cell.angle_alpha   90.00
_cell.angle_beta   90.00
_cell.angle_gamma   90.00
#
_symmetry.space_group_name_H-M   'P 1'
#
loop_
_entity.id
_entity.type
_entity.pdbx_description
1 polymer ?
#
loop_
_entity_poly.entity_id
_entity_poly.type
_entity_poly.pdbx_seq_one_letter_code
_entity_poly.pdbx_strand_id
1 'polypeptide(L)'
;MASNTDNPAPVAYFPYAEAALERGIADELPNVSNYNWVYNDPMPVNFTAVEIITFLPTVYCNHWVARRFVNNGISNGQHHEIFLTHRKPTTEICADVPAIGQNYLNAMRPAGWRLLPKEQQKGMWTRKAHRTPSTWNRDCIEMNTFRPDGHDPVPSVPIIALLQGVKKIPTGEDAADLTRAIEFGVQNKMVSVAGGLTEYMFPEHLPLILSIIGRTVIESYHLDGAIAKRYERRRRNRMNAENALKLAETSQQAMGSGAENSSAAATASVHYSPFLTTTNRFGEANTVQQAWYSSASVVDGATSMDLPTLAPANTQFFNPNTLGMTETAPNETAMAESADGNSWGVLLRDYAGMISPNDVSLFAQAVRFAQQEDQMETDWAISDLQAISAILLSKSMLGNDQNPMSDFQQPE
;
A
#
# COMPACT_ATOMS: atom_id res chain seq x y z
N MET A 1 -38.49 5.99 9.64
CA MET A 1 -37.82 4.89 10.36
C MET A 1 -36.33 5.03 10.07
N ALA A 2 -35.53 5.49 11.03
CA ALA A 2 -34.08 5.52 10.89
C ALA A 2 -33.59 4.07 11.05
N SER A 3 -33.08 3.46 9.98
CA SER A 3 -32.50 2.12 10.06
C SER A 3 -31.22 2.21 10.89
N ASN A 4 -31.29 1.65 12.09
CA ASN A 4 -30.18 1.60 13.05
C ASN A 4 -29.21 0.48 12.63
N THR A 5 -28.61 0.61 11.45
CA THR A 5 -27.67 -0.36 10.87
C THR A 5 -26.21 0.09 11.06
N ASP A 6 -25.89 0.67 12.21
CA ASP A 6 -24.52 1.02 12.61
C ASP A 6 -23.79 -0.17 13.24
N ASN A 7 -23.89 -1.36 12.67
CA ASN A 7 -22.91 -2.40 12.97
C ASN A 7 -21.68 -2.07 12.10
N PRO A 8 -20.57 -1.59 12.69
CA PRO A 8 -19.37 -1.34 11.92
C PRO A 8 -18.96 -2.65 11.26
N ALA A 9 -18.62 -2.59 9.97
CA ALA A 9 -18.11 -3.75 9.26
C ALA A 9 -16.95 -4.37 10.07
N PRO A 10 -16.87 -5.71 10.14
CA PRO A 10 -15.80 -6.37 10.87
C PRO A 10 -14.45 -5.86 10.35
N VAL A 11 -13.61 -5.37 11.28
CA VAL A 11 -12.29 -4.85 10.95
C VAL A 11 -11.45 -6.00 10.41
N ALA A 12 -10.97 -5.87 9.16
CA ALA A 12 -10.07 -6.85 8.56
C ALA A 12 -8.83 -7.05 9.46
N TYR A 13 -8.61 -8.30 9.86
CA TYR A 13 -7.56 -8.75 10.77
C TYR A 13 -6.70 -9.81 10.09
N PHE A 14 -5.39 -9.78 10.33
CA PHE A 14 -4.37 -10.56 9.63
C PHE A 14 -3.53 -11.40 10.61
N PRO A 15 -4.13 -12.45 11.21
CA PRO A 15 -3.52 -13.20 12.30
C PRO A 15 -2.21 -13.88 11.91
N TYR A 16 -2.07 -14.32 10.66
CA TYR A 16 -0.90 -15.08 10.26
C TYR A 16 0.30 -14.15 10.04
N ALA A 17 0.10 -12.98 9.45
CA ALA A 17 1.11 -11.93 9.33
C ALA A 17 1.56 -11.42 10.72
N GLU A 18 0.62 -11.22 11.65
CA GLU A 18 0.97 -10.87 13.05
C GLU A 18 1.77 -11.99 13.71
N ALA A 19 1.38 -13.27 13.56
CA ALA A 19 2.13 -14.39 14.10
C ALA A 19 3.53 -14.52 13.48
N ALA A 20 3.69 -14.25 12.17
CA ALA A 20 4.98 -14.23 11.50
C ALA A 20 5.87 -13.08 11.99
N LEU A 21 5.26 -11.91 12.26
CA LEU A 21 5.93 -10.75 12.82
C LEU A 21 6.42 -11.01 14.25
N GLU A 22 5.59 -11.61 15.10
CA GLU A 22 5.95 -11.99 16.48
C GLU A 22 7.08 -13.02 16.53
N ARG A 23 7.12 -13.94 15.56
CA ARG A 23 8.17 -14.95 15.41
C ARG A 23 9.48 -14.39 14.82
N GLY A 24 9.47 -13.16 14.30
CA GLY A 24 10.66 -12.55 13.69
C GLY A 24 11.10 -13.24 12.40
N ILE A 25 10.21 -13.92 11.67
CA ILE A 25 10.58 -14.72 10.48
C ILE A 25 11.29 -13.85 9.42
N ALA A 26 10.85 -12.60 9.25
CA ALA A 26 11.44 -11.69 8.28
C ALA A 26 12.81 -11.14 8.69
N ASP A 27 13.17 -11.18 9.99
CA ASP A 27 14.47 -10.69 10.46
C ASP A 27 15.60 -11.67 10.11
N GLU A 28 15.27 -12.92 9.78
CA GLU A 28 16.21 -13.95 9.30
C GLU A 28 16.53 -13.82 7.79
N LEU A 29 15.73 -13.03 7.06
CA LEU A 29 15.89 -12.87 5.63
C LEU A 29 16.89 -11.74 5.29
N PRO A 30 17.54 -11.79 4.11
CA PRO A 30 18.40 -10.72 3.65
C PRO A 30 17.67 -9.38 3.66
N ASN A 31 18.36 -8.34 4.15
CA ASN A 31 17.76 -7.02 4.29
C ASN A 31 17.36 -6.44 2.93
N VAL A 32 16.08 -6.08 2.79
CA VAL A 32 15.54 -5.46 1.58
C VAL A 32 15.64 -3.94 1.71
N SER A 33 16.76 -3.39 1.27
CA SER A 33 17.02 -1.94 1.39
C SER A 33 16.51 -1.12 0.19
N ASN A 34 16.25 -1.78 -0.95
CA ASN A 34 15.83 -1.13 -2.17
C ASN A 34 14.58 -1.79 -2.76
N TYR A 35 13.54 -0.99 -3.00
CA TYR A 35 12.25 -1.41 -3.56
C TYR A 35 12.07 -0.82 -4.96
N ASN A 36 13.15 -0.83 -5.73
CA ASN A 36 13.17 -0.37 -7.10
C ASN A 36 12.69 -1.47 -8.05
N TRP A 37 11.39 -1.66 -8.09
CA TRP A 37 10.74 -2.62 -8.99
C TRP A 37 9.77 -1.91 -9.93
N VAL A 38 9.50 -2.57 -11.06
CA VAL A 38 8.46 -2.16 -11.99
C VAL A 38 7.31 -3.14 -11.86
N TYR A 39 6.10 -2.61 -11.67
CA TYR A 39 4.90 -3.43 -11.55
C TYR A 39 4.00 -3.17 -12.75
N ASN A 40 3.85 -4.18 -13.61
CA ASN A 40 3.06 -4.11 -14.83
C ASN A 40 1.93 -5.15 -14.78
N ASP A 41 0.95 -4.95 -13.90
CA ASP A 41 -0.31 -5.72 -13.92
C ASP A 41 -1.34 -4.92 -14.74
N PRO A 42 -2.03 -5.52 -15.72
CA PRO A 42 -3.14 -4.85 -16.42
C PRO A 42 -4.31 -4.53 -15.49
N MET A 43 -4.47 -5.25 -14.38
CA MET A 43 -5.53 -5.02 -13.41
C MET A 43 -5.06 -4.11 -12.27
N PRO A 44 -5.84 -3.10 -11.87
CA PRO A 44 -5.52 -2.22 -10.74
C PRO A 44 -5.13 -2.96 -9.46
N VAL A 45 -4.05 -2.50 -8.84
CA VAL A 45 -3.55 -2.96 -7.54
C VAL A 45 -3.37 -1.75 -6.65
N ASN A 46 -4.03 -1.78 -5.51
CA ASN A 46 -4.21 -0.63 -4.65
C ASN A 46 -3.43 -0.80 -3.35
N PHE A 47 -2.49 0.12 -3.10
CA PHE A 47 -1.79 0.19 -1.82
C PHE A 47 -2.20 1.46 -1.10
N THR A 48 -2.58 1.36 0.17
CA THR A 48 -2.81 2.54 1.00
C THR A 48 -1.49 3.27 1.30
N ALA A 49 -1.55 4.56 1.65
CA ALA A 49 -0.36 5.26 2.15
C ALA A 49 0.26 4.56 3.37
N VAL A 50 -0.56 3.90 4.21
CA VAL A 50 -0.07 3.17 5.39
C VAL A 50 0.70 1.91 4.97
N GLU A 51 0.21 1.16 3.99
CA GLU A 51 0.93 -0.02 3.45
C GLU A 51 2.27 0.36 2.84
N ILE A 52 2.31 1.43 2.03
CA ILE A 52 3.56 1.90 1.41
C ILE A 52 4.58 2.28 2.49
N ILE A 53 4.18 3.09 3.49
CA ILE A 53 5.10 3.53 4.55
C ILE A 53 5.53 2.35 5.44
N THR A 54 4.65 1.35 5.62
CA THR A 54 4.90 0.21 6.51
C THR A 54 5.76 -0.85 5.85
N PHE A 55 5.45 -1.27 4.62
CA PHE A 55 6.10 -2.41 3.97
C PHE A 55 7.17 -2.01 2.96
N LEU A 56 7.12 -0.76 2.47
CA LEU A 56 7.99 -0.26 1.40
C LEU A 56 8.64 1.08 1.82
N PRO A 57 9.34 1.12 2.97
CA PRO A 57 9.70 2.36 3.66
C PRO A 57 10.63 3.29 2.89
N THR A 58 11.27 2.89 1.79
CA THR A 58 12.09 3.80 0.97
C THR A 58 11.38 4.29 -0.29
N VAL A 59 10.25 3.68 -0.66
CA VAL A 59 9.49 4.00 -1.88
C VAL A 59 8.93 5.43 -1.85
N TYR A 60 8.69 6.02 -0.68
CA TYR A 60 8.22 7.41 -0.61
C TYR A 60 9.25 8.45 -1.09
N CYS A 61 10.53 8.07 -1.22
CA CYS A 61 11.57 8.91 -1.80
C CYS A 61 11.40 9.04 -3.33
N ASN A 62 10.62 8.17 -3.95
CA ASN A 62 10.29 8.25 -5.37
C ASN A 62 9.38 9.45 -5.67
N HIS A 63 9.62 10.13 -6.78
CA HIS A 63 8.91 11.31 -7.24
C HIS A 63 7.39 11.08 -7.34
N TRP A 64 6.98 9.96 -7.93
CA TRP A 64 5.57 9.66 -8.17
C TRP A 64 4.83 9.45 -6.84
N VAL A 65 5.40 8.65 -5.91
CA VAL A 65 4.78 8.40 -4.60
C VAL A 65 4.80 9.65 -3.71
N ALA A 66 5.90 10.40 -3.70
CA ALA A 66 5.98 11.68 -3.00
C ALA A 66 4.90 12.65 -3.51
N ARG A 67 4.74 12.75 -4.84
CA ARG A 67 3.71 13.58 -5.47
C ARG A 67 2.32 13.13 -5.07
N ARG A 68 2.03 11.82 -5.08
CA ARG A 68 0.75 11.25 -4.62
C ARG A 68 0.45 11.65 -3.18
N PHE A 69 1.38 11.39 -2.26
CA PHE A 69 1.21 11.71 -0.85
C PHE A 69 0.95 13.19 -0.61
N VAL A 70 1.72 14.08 -1.25
CA VAL A 70 1.51 15.52 -1.11
C VAL A 70 0.17 15.95 -1.69
N ASN A 71 -0.17 15.51 -2.90
CA ASN A 71 -1.42 15.87 -3.58
C ASN A 71 -2.67 15.40 -2.81
N ASN A 72 -2.55 14.27 -2.10
CA ASN A 72 -3.62 13.71 -1.28
C ASN A 72 -3.60 14.19 0.19
N GLY A 73 -2.72 15.15 0.52
CA GLY A 73 -2.73 15.86 1.80
C GLY A 73 -1.97 15.18 2.94
N ILE A 74 -1.19 14.13 2.67
CA ILE A 74 -0.28 13.54 3.65
C ILE A 74 0.83 14.54 3.95
N SER A 75 0.97 14.97 5.21
CA SER A 75 2.03 15.87 5.69
C SER A 75 3.24 15.09 6.23
N ASN A 76 4.39 15.75 6.43
CA ASN A 76 5.57 15.12 7.08
C ASN A 76 5.22 14.56 8.46
N GLY A 77 4.44 15.31 9.24
CA GLY A 77 4.05 14.90 10.58
C GLY A 77 3.12 13.68 10.56
N GLN A 78 2.22 13.59 9.58
CA GLN A 78 1.34 12.43 9.40
C GLN A 78 2.12 11.21 8.91
N HIS A 79 3.02 11.37 7.94
CA HIS A 79 3.93 10.30 7.53
C HIS A 79 4.70 9.76 8.74
N HIS A 80 5.37 10.65 9.49
CA HIS A 80 6.11 10.25 10.67
C HIS A 80 5.23 9.53 11.70
N GLU A 81 3.98 9.97 11.88
CA GLU A 81 3.01 9.28 12.74
C GLU A 81 2.70 7.86 12.26
N ILE A 82 2.50 7.67 10.95
CA ILE A 82 2.29 6.36 10.34
C ILE A 82 3.52 5.48 10.58
N PHE A 83 4.71 6.00 10.28
CA PHE A 83 5.97 5.28 10.47
C PHE A 83 6.15 4.86 11.93
N LEU A 84 6.02 5.78 12.89
CA LEU A 84 6.14 5.46 14.32
C LEU A 84 5.07 4.48 14.79
N THR A 85 3.88 4.48 14.19
CA THR A 85 2.82 3.53 14.53
C THR A 85 3.19 2.12 14.05
N HIS A 86 3.67 1.99 12.82
CA HIS A 86 3.73 0.71 12.12
C HIS A 86 5.13 0.13 11.92
N ARG A 87 6.20 0.89 12.13
CA ARG A 87 7.58 0.43 11.97
C ARG A 87 8.42 0.66 13.22
N LYS A 88 9.43 -0.18 13.37
CA LYS A 88 10.52 0.00 14.33
C LYS A 88 11.58 0.88 13.65
N PRO A 89 12.03 1.98 14.27
CA PRO A 89 13.18 2.72 13.77
C PRO A 89 14.40 1.80 13.69
N THR A 90 15.10 1.79 12.55
CA THR A 90 16.36 1.05 12.39
C THR A 90 17.50 2.04 12.16
N THR A 91 18.75 1.56 12.24
CA THR A 91 19.93 2.37 11.92
C THR A 91 19.93 2.84 10.47
N GLU A 92 19.38 2.03 9.55
CA GLU A 92 19.32 2.32 8.12
C GLU A 92 18.13 3.21 7.75
N ILE A 93 17.01 3.05 8.46
CA ILE A 93 15.78 3.79 8.19
C ILE A 93 15.44 4.61 9.42
N CYS A 94 16.09 5.77 9.51
CA CYS A 94 15.71 6.81 10.45
C CYS A 94 14.69 7.74 9.78
N ALA A 95 13.43 7.64 10.19
CA ALA A 95 12.36 8.46 9.65
C ALA A 95 12.12 9.71 10.53
N ASP A 96 13.16 10.46 10.85
CA ASP A 96 12.93 11.74 11.53
C ASP A 96 12.12 12.69 10.62
N VAL A 97 11.32 13.58 11.23
CA VAL A 97 10.46 14.52 10.49
C VAL A 97 11.27 15.38 9.49
N PRO A 98 12.47 15.89 9.84
CA PRO A 98 13.32 16.60 8.89
C PRO A 98 13.74 15.77 7.67
N ALA A 99 14.19 14.52 7.84
CA ALA A 99 14.61 13.65 6.75
C ALA A 99 13.44 13.34 5.81
N ILE A 100 12.26 13.02 6.36
CA ILE A 100 11.05 12.82 5.54
C ILE A 100 10.77 14.08 4.69
N GLY A 101 10.83 15.25 5.32
CA GLY A 101 10.65 16.53 4.62
C GLY A 101 11.68 16.77 3.54
N GLN A 102 12.94 16.45 3.83
CA GLN A 102 14.04 16.59 2.89
C GLN A 102 13.92 15.62 1.71
N ASN A 103 13.44 14.40 1.96
CA ASN A 103 13.20 13.39 0.94
C ASN A 103 12.05 13.80 0.02
N TYR A 104 10.95 14.35 0.53
CA TYR A 104 9.92 14.94 -0.35
C TYR A 104 10.45 16.14 -1.15
N LEU A 105 11.29 17.00 -0.56
CA LEU A 105 11.90 18.09 -1.32
C LEU A 105 12.81 17.58 -2.43
N ASN A 106 13.60 16.54 -2.16
CA ASN A 106 14.48 15.92 -3.14
C ASN A 106 13.67 15.27 -4.26
N ALA A 107 12.62 14.52 -3.89
CA ALA A 107 11.74 13.87 -4.83
C ALA A 107 11.05 14.92 -5.73
N MET A 108 10.49 15.98 -5.16
CA MET A 108 9.65 16.94 -5.90
C MET A 108 10.42 18.02 -6.68
N ARG A 109 11.74 18.11 -6.52
CA ARG A 109 12.59 19.09 -7.22
C ARG A 109 13.46 18.40 -8.27
N PRO A 110 13.89 19.12 -9.32
CA PRO A 110 14.81 18.56 -10.32
C PRO A 110 16.11 18.02 -9.70
N ALA A 111 16.68 16.98 -10.30
CA ALA A 111 17.99 16.46 -9.90
C ALA A 111 19.05 17.58 -9.89
N GLY A 112 19.95 17.55 -8.91
CA GLY A 112 21.00 18.56 -8.78
C GLY A 112 20.55 19.94 -8.28
N TRP A 113 19.28 20.13 -7.88
CA TRP A 113 18.77 21.44 -7.45
C TRP A 113 19.58 22.10 -6.31
N ARG A 114 20.22 21.29 -5.48
CA ARG A 114 21.08 21.76 -4.37
C ARG A 114 22.35 22.46 -4.85
N LEU A 115 22.79 22.17 -6.08
CA LEU A 115 23.96 22.79 -6.72
C LEU A 115 23.63 24.13 -7.39
N LEU A 116 22.34 24.45 -7.54
CA LEU A 116 21.90 25.69 -8.16
C LEU A 116 22.06 26.88 -7.19
N PRO A 117 22.35 28.10 -7.67
CA PRO A 117 22.40 29.30 -6.83
C PRO A 117 21.12 29.52 -6.01
N LYS A 118 21.24 30.12 -4.82
CA LYS A 118 20.10 30.32 -3.88
C LYS A 118 18.95 31.10 -4.51
N GLU A 119 19.27 32.03 -5.41
CA GLU A 119 18.32 32.85 -6.16
C GLU A 119 17.42 31.98 -7.04
N GLN A 120 17.99 30.97 -7.70
CA GLN A 120 17.22 30.01 -8.52
C GLN A 120 16.42 29.05 -7.64
N GLN A 121 16.95 28.67 -6.47
CA GLN A 121 16.24 27.80 -5.52
C GLN A 121 14.97 28.45 -4.95
N LYS A 122 14.93 29.78 -4.84
CA LYS A 122 13.81 30.53 -4.24
C LYS A 122 12.48 30.35 -5.00
N GLY A 123 12.54 30.13 -6.32
CA GLY A 123 11.37 29.88 -7.16
C GLY A 123 10.97 28.41 -7.29
N MET A 124 11.76 27.50 -6.73
CA MET A 124 11.49 26.06 -6.87
C MET A 124 10.31 25.61 -6.02
N TRP A 125 9.82 24.43 -6.35
CA TRP A 125 8.76 23.78 -5.60
C TRP A 125 9.05 23.79 -4.09
N THR A 126 8.09 24.25 -3.30
CA THR A 126 8.07 24.09 -1.85
C THR A 126 6.71 23.56 -1.46
N ARG A 127 6.62 22.84 -0.35
CA ARG A 127 5.30 22.36 0.11
C ARG A 127 4.31 23.50 0.35
N LYS A 128 4.77 24.66 0.84
CA LYS A 128 3.93 25.85 1.07
C LYS A 128 3.39 26.45 -0.24
N ALA A 129 4.21 26.46 -1.29
CA ALA A 129 3.83 26.95 -2.61
C ALA A 129 3.12 25.88 -3.47
N HIS A 130 3.11 24.62 -3.04
CA HIS A 130 2.49 23.54 -3.77
C HIS A 130 1.01 23.79 -4.01
N ARG A 131 0.56 23.46 -5.21
CA ARG A 131 -0.84 23.44 -5.61
C ARG A 131 -1.09 22.07 -6.22
N THR A 132 -2.09 21.38 -5.71
CA THR A 132 -2.58 20.15 -6.33
C THR A 132 -3.10 20.49 -7.72
N PRO A 133 -2.64 19.81 -8.79
CA PRO A 133 -3.19 20.00 -10.12
C PRO A 133 -4.71 19.77 -10.12
N SER A 134 -5.47 20.56 -10.90
CA SER A 134 -6.93 20.39 -11.01
C SER A 134 -7.32 19.05 -11.64
N THR A 135 -6.43 18.47 -12.45
CA THR A 135 -6.59 17.16 -13.09
C THR A 135 -6.19 15.99 -12.20
N TRP A 136 -5.72 16.24 -10.97
CA TRP A 136 -5.28 15.17 -10.08
C TRP A 136 -6.47 14.39 -9.50
N ASN A 137 -6.56 13.10 -9.83
CA ASN A 137 -7.53 12.20 -9.22
C ASN A 137 -7.08 11.78 -7.81
N ARG A 138 -7.79 12.25 -6.77
CA ARG A 138 -7.47 11.96 -5.36
C ARG A 138 -7.91 10.57 -4.92
N ASP A 139 -8.79 9.95 -5.68
CA ASP A 139 -9.40 8.66 -5.34
C ASP A 139 -8.60 7.48 -5.93
N CYS A 140 -7.60 7.78 -6.77
CA CYS A 140 -6.70 6.79 -7.33
C CYS A 140 -5.51 6.52 -6.37
N ILE A 141 -5.50 5.33 -5.78
CA ILE A 141 -4.42 4.81 -4.93
C ILE A 141 -3.71 3.60 -5.55
N GLU A 142 -3.91 3.40 -6.86
CA GLU A 142 -3.35 2.32 -7.66
C GLU A 142 -1.83 2.47 -7.79
N MET A 143 -1.11 1.34 -7.88
CA MET A 143 0.35 1.29 -7.98
C MET A 143 0.84 0.75 -9.33
N ASN A 144 -0.06 0.47 -10.27
CA ASN A 144 0.24 -0.09 -11.61
C ASN A 144 1.10 0.84 -12.47
N THR A 145 1.02 2.15 -12.23
CA THR A 145 1.81 3.13 -12.97
C THR A 145 3.07 3.56 -12.22
N PHE A 146 3.37 2.90 -11.09
CA PHE A 146 4.58 3.18 -10.34
C PHE A 146 5.80 2.90 -11.21
N ARG A 147 6.62 3.94 -11.38
CA ARG A 147 7.92 3.84 -12.03
C ARG A 147 8.98 4.35 -11.07
N PRO A 148 10.03 3.57 -10.86
CA PRO A 148 11.12 4.02 -10.04
C PRO A 148 11.96 5.10 -10.72
N ASP A 149 12.65 5.92 -9.91
CA ASP A 149 13.46 7.02 -10.41
C ASP A 149 14.88 6.52 -10.74
N GLY A 150 15.10 6.04 -11.97
CA GLY A 150 16.45 5.96 -12.58
C GLY A 150 17.43 4.96 -11.98
N HIS A 151 16.96 3.88 -11.36
CA HIS A 151 17.80 2.83 -10.80
C HIS A 151 17.59 1.49 -11.52
N ASP A 152 18.60 0.61 -11.49
CA ASP A 152 18.51 -0.75 -12.03
C ASP A 152 17.47 -1.58 -11.25
N PRO A 153 16.56 -2.29 -11.95
CA PRO A 153 15.53 -3.08 -11.29
C PRO A 153 16.16 -4.05 -10.28
N VAL A 154 15.61 -4.06 -9.07
CA VAL A 154 16.03 -4.94 -7.99
C VAL A 154 15.38 -6.31 -8.19
N PRO A 155 16.09 -7.43 -7.92
CA PRO A 155 15.50 -8.75 -7.97
C PRO A 155 14.28 -8.88 -7.04
N SER A 156 13.35 -9.75 -7.41
CA SER A 156 12.21 -10.10 -6.57
C SER A 156 12.69 -10.61 -5.20
N VAL A 157 11.96 -10.29 -4.13
CA VAL A 157 12.25 -10.72 -2.75
C VAL A 157 11.12 -11.58 -2.21
N PRO A 158 11.34 -12.51 -1.26
CA PRO A 158 10.23 -13.22 -0.63
C PRO A 158 9.21 -12.22 -0.06
N ILE A 159 7.92 -12.41 -0.31
CA ILE A 159 6.88 -11.44 0.10
C ILE A 159 6.84 -11.27 1.64
N ILE A 160 7.18 -12.33 2.37
CA ILE A 160 7.31 -12.29 3.83
C ILE A 160 8.47 -11.38 4.31
N ALA A 161 9.49 -11.14 3.48
CA ALA A 161 10.57 -10.20 3.79
C ALA A 161 10.08 -8.75 3.93
N LEU A 162 8.90 -8.42 3.38
CA LEU A 162 8.27 -7.11 3.55
C LEU A 162 7.88 -6.82 5.02
N LEU A 163 7.81 -7.84 5.88
CA LEU A 163 7.58 -7.68 7.32
C LEU A 163 8.83 -7.19 8.08
N GLN A 164 9.99 -7.09 7.43
CA GLN A 164 11.22 -6.68 8.09
C GLN A 164 11.13 -5.24 8.65
N GLY A 165 11.44 -5.11 9.94
CA GLY A 165 11.35 -3.83 10.67
C GLY A 165 9.92 -3.32 10.88
N VAL A 166 8.89 -4.12 10.57
CA VAL A 166 7.50 -3.81 10.92
C VAL A 166 7.32 -3.94 12.44
N LYS A 167 6.44 -3.10 13.00
CA LYS A 167 6.04 -3.11 14.40
C LYS A 167 4.57 -3.52 14.56
N LYS A 168 3.73 -3.17 13.58
CA LYS A 168 2.31 -3.45 13.58
C LYS A 168 1.79 -3.59 12.15
N ILE A 169 1.03 -4.64 11.86
CA ILE A 169 0.41 -4.84 10.55
C ILE A 169 -0.72 -3.80 10.35
N PRO A 170 -0.84 -3.16 9.16
CA PRO A 170 -1.99 -2.34 8.83
C PRO A 170 -3.28 -3.18 8.89
N THR A 171 -4.39 -2.61 9.37
CA THR A 171 -5.67 -3.33 9.55
C THR A 171 -6.85 -2.45 9.18
N GLY A 172 -8.00 -3.06 8.88
CA GLY A 172 -9.22 -2.34 8.48
C GLY A 172 -8.97 -1.33 7.36
N GLU A 173 -9.38 -0.08 7.59
CA GLU A 173 -9.28 1.03 6.63
C GLU A 173 -7.83 1.45 6.26
N ASP A 174 -6.83 0.96 6.99
CA ASP A 174 -5.41 1.22 6.73
C ASP A 174 -4.77 0.12 5.84
N ALA A 175 -5.48 -0.97 5.55
CA ALA A 175 -5.00 -2.10 4.74
C ALA A 175 -5.72 -2.19 3.38
N ALA A 176 -5.03 -2.70 2.36
CA ALA A 176 -5.60 -3.04 1.06
C ALA A 176 -4.89 -4.27 0.47
N ASP A 177 -4.47 -4.24 -0.80
CA ASP A 177 -4.02 -5.43 -1.52
C ASP A 177 -2.70 -5.99 -0.98
N LEU A 178 -1.77 -5.14 -0.57
CA LEU A 178 -0.43 -5.58 -0.14
C LEU A 178 -0.48 -6.35 1.18
N THR A 179 -1.27 -5.88 2.15
CA THR A 179 -1.43 -6.54 3.44
C THR A 179 -2.06 -7.91 3.28
N ARG A 180 -3.10 -8.01 2.43
CA ARG A 180 -3.77 -9.28 2.11
C ARG A 180 -2.84 -10.25 1.39
N ALA A 181 -2.00 -9.74 0.49
CA ALA A 181 -1.02 -10.57 -0.21
C ALA A 181 0.08 -11.09 0.71
N ILE A 182 0.56 -10.28 1.65
CA ILE A 182 1.51 -10.71 2.69
C ILE A 182 0.87 -11.79 3.57
N GLU A 183 -0.35 -11.58 4.04
CA GLU A 183 -1.11 -12.56 4.83
C GLU A 183 -1.20 -13.92 4.11
N PHE A 184 -1.54 -13.90 2.83
CA PHE A 184 -1.61 -15.11 2.01
C PHE A 184 -0.23 -15.77 1.84
N GLY A 185 0.81 -14.97 1.54
CA GLY A 185 2.17 -15.46 1.34
C GLY A 185 2.81 -16.05 2.59
N VAL A 186 2.37 -15.65 3.79
CA VAL A 186 2.80 -16.27 5.05
C VAL A 186 2.18 -17.66 5.24
N GLN A 187 0.93 -17.85 4.82
CA GLN A 187 0.19 -19.11 5.01
C GLN A 187 0.51 -20.15 3.95
N ASN A 188 0.91 -19.72 2.75
CA ASN A 188 0.97 -20.56 1.57
C ASN A 188 2.38 -20.55 0.97
N LYS A 189 2.75 -21.69 0.38
CA LYS A 189 3.96 -21.84 -0.43
C LYS A 189 3.55 -22.28 -1.82
N MET A 190 4.33 -21.90 -2.83
CA MET A 190 4.13 -22.35 -4.19
C MET A 190 5.02 -23.57 -4.49
N VAL A 191 4.58 -24.42 -5.41
CA VAL A 191 5.42 -25.50 -5.94
C VAL A 191 6.31 -24.91 -7.04
N SER A 192 7.61 -24.97 -6.85
CA SER A 192 8.62 -24.56 -7.83
C SER A 192 8.63 -25.52 -9.04
N VAL A 193 9.27 -25.08 -10.13
CA VAL A 193 9.47 -25.92 -11.34
C VAL A 193 10.21 -27.23 -11.03
N ALA A 194 11.06 -27.24 -10.00
CA ALA A 194 11.78 -28.42 -9.54
C ALA A 194 10.94 -29.34 -8.62
N GLY A 195 9.66 -29.03 -8.39
CA GLY A 195 8.75 -29.79 -7.52
C GLY A 195 8.91 -29.50 -6.02
N GLY A 196 9.88 -28.67 -5.62
CA GLY A 196 10.06 -28.24 -4.22
C GLY A 196 9.13 -27.08 -3.84
N LEU A 197 8.79 -26.94 -2.56
CA LEU A 197 8.04 -25.78 -2.06
C LEU A 197 8.95 -24.55 -1.99
N THR A 198 8.49 -23.41 -2.52
CA THR A 198 9.18 -22.12 -2.46
C THR A 198 8.22 -21.01 -2.01
N GLU A 199 8.79 -19.93 -1.49
CA GLU A 199 8.04 -18.76 -1.05
C GLU A 199 7.49 -17.98 -2.25
N TYR A 200 6.41 -17.23 -2.02
CA TYR A 200 5.96 -16.23 -2.97
C TYR A 200 6.92 -15.05 -3.02
N MET A 201 7.16 -14.50 -4.22
CA MET A 201 8.13 -13.45 -4.48
C MET A 201 7.41 -12.15 -4.84
N PHE A 202 7.87 -11.04 -4.30
CA PHE A 202 7.38 -9.70 -4.55
C PHE A 202 8.37 -8.92 -5.44
N PRO A 203 7.89 -8.18 -6.45
CA PRO A 203 6.47 -8.00 -6.80
C PRO A 203 5.92 -9.06 -7.77
N GLU A 204 6.76 -9.97 -8.26
CA GLU A 204 6.47 -10.87 -9.39
C GLU A 204 5.22 -11.76 -9.19
N HIS A 205 5.03 -12.33 -8.01
CA HIS A 205 3.88 -13.19 -7.73
C HIS A 205 2.68 -12.44 -7.14
N LEU A 206 2.75 -11.11 -7.02
CA LEU A 206 1.62 -10.33 -6.51
C LEU A 206 0.34 -10.48 -7.38
N PRO A 207 0.39 -10.45 -8.73
CA PRO A 207 -0.80 -10.65 -9.55
C PRO A 207 -1.42 -12.04 -9.35
N LEU A 208 -0.57 -13.06 -9.19
CA LEU A 208 -1.00 -14.44 -8.93
C LEU A 208 -1.68 -14.56 -7.57
N ILE A 209 -1.12 -13.96 -6.51
CA ILE A 209 -1.76 -13.97 -5.20
C ILE A 209 -3.12 -13.28 -5.26
N LEU A 210 -3.20 -12.11 -5.90
CA LEU A 210 -4.44 -11.33 -6.00
C LEU A 210 -5.49 -11.97 -6.93
N SER A 211 -5.09 -12.85 -7.85
CA SER A 211 -6.05 -13.66 -8.61
C SER A 211 -6.67 -14.78 -7.78
N ILE A 212 -5.92 -15.31 -6.79
CA ILE A 212 -6.40 -16.35 -5.87
C ILE A 212 -7.31 -15.74 -4.80
N ILE A 213 -6.87 -14.68 -4.11
CA ILE A 213 -7.60 -14.11 -2.96
C ILE A 213 -8.58 -13.00 -3.34
N GLY A 214 -8.57 -12.57 -4.60
CA GLY A 214 -9.29 -11.40 -5.08
C GLY A 214 -8.66 -10.07 -4.63
N ARG A 215 -9.07 -8.99 -5.28
CA ARG A 215 -8.61 -7.63 -4.99
C ARG A 215 -9.49 -6.94 -3.95
N THR A 216 -8.95 -5.91 -3.32
CA THR A 216 -9.65 -5.11 -2.32
C THR A 216 -10.57 -4.12 -3.02
N VAL A 217 -11.83 -4.05 -2.56
CA VAL A 217 -12.76 -3.01 -3.00
C VAL A 217 -12.38 -1.71 -2.29
N ILE A 218 -11.86 -0.75 -3.04
CA ILE A 218 -11.41 0.53 -2.47
C ILE A 218 -12.61 1.43 -2.19
N GLU A 219 -12.91 1.55 -0.90
CA GLU A 219 -13.87 2.51 -0.37
C GLU A 219 -13.21 3.83 0.08
N SER A 220 -14.05 4.87 0.29
CA SER A 220 -13.61 6.24 0.59
C SER A 220 -12.69 6.37 1.83
N TYR A 221 -12.78 5.44 2.78
CA TYR A 221 -11.94 5.43 3.98
C TYR A 221 -10.55 4.83 3.78
N HIS A 222 -10.30 4.10 2.68
CA HIS A 222 -8.95 3.63 2.33
C HIS A 222 -8.11 4.72 1.67
N LEU A 223 -8.75 5.77 1.16
CA LEU A 223 -8.08 6.83 0.42
C LEU A 223 -7.08 7.60 1.28
N ASP A 224 -5.97 8.00 0.68
CA ASP A 224 -4.89 8.75 1.35
C ASP A 224 -5.41 10.00 2.10
N GLY A 225 -6.42 10.68 1.57
CA GLY A 225 -7.03 11.85 2.23
C GLY A 225 -7.78 11.50 3.52
N ALA A 226 -8.40 10.32 3.60
CA ALA A 226 -9.04 9.82 4.82
C ALA A 226 -7.99 9.40 5.85
N ILE A 227 -6.95 8.68 5.39
CA ILE A 227 -5.77 8.31 6.19
C ILE A 227 -5.12 9.55 6.81
N ALA A 228 -4.87 10.59 6.01
CA ALA A 228 -4.29 11.85 6.48
C ALA A 228 -5.05 12.43 7.67
N LYS A 229 -6.39 12.46 7.58
CA LYS A 229 -7.26 12.94 8.67
C LYS A 229 -7.20 12.05 9.92
N ARG A 230 -7.16 10.72 9.77
CA ARG A 230 -7.04 9.77 10.88
C ARG A 230 -5.72 9.97 11.62
N TYR A 231 -4.60 10.00 10.90
CA TYR A 231 -3.27 10.14 11.50
C TYR A 231 -3.01 11.54 12.05
N GLU A 232 -3.61 12.59 11.49
CA GLU A 232 -3.56 13.93 12.09
C GLU A 232 -4.25 13.96 13.45
N ARG A 233 -5.37 13.25 13.61
CA ARG A 233 -6.08 13.13 14.88
C ARG A 233 -5.23 12.37 15.90
N ARG A 234 -4.65 11.23 15.50
CA ARG A 234 -3.76 10.44 16.36
C ARG A 234 -2.57 11.26 16.84
N ARG A 235 -1.90 11.96 15.92
CA ARG A 235 -0.77 12.84 16.22
C ARG A 235 -1.14 13.94 17.22
N ARG A 236 -2.27 14.63 17.01
CA ARG A 236 -2.77 15.66 17.95
C ARG A 236 -3.05 15.10 19.33
N ASN A 237 -3.71 13.93 19.40
CA ASN A 237 -3.98 13.27 20.67
C ASN A 237 -2.68 12.92 21.42
N ARG A 238 -1.66 12.41 20.71
CA ARG A 238 -0.35 12.13 21.31
C ARG A 238 0.32 13.39 21.86
N MET A 239 0.40 14.46 21.07
CA MET A 239 0.99 15.73 21.52
C MET A 239 0.27 16.31 22.74
N ASN A 240 -1.07 16.22 22.77
CA ASN A 240 -1.87 16.66 23.91
C ASN A 240 -1.57 15.83 25.17
N ALA A 241 -1.45 14.51 25.03
CA ALA A 241 -1.10 13.62 26.14
C ALA A 241 0.33 13.90 26.67
N GLU A 242 1.30 14.08 25.79
CA GLU A 242 2.68 14.44 26.16
C GLU A 242 2.74 15.79 26.89
N ASN A 243 2.01 16.80 26.42
CA ASN A 243 1.94 18.10 27.08
C ASN A 243 1.27 18.02 28.46
N ALA A 244 0.22 17.20 28.59
CA ALA A 244 -0.44 16.97 29.88
C ALA A 244 0.50 16.31 30.90
N LEU A 245 1.29 15.32 30.47
CA LEU A 245 2.30 14.67 31.32
C LEU A 245 3.38 15.66 31.78
N LYS A 246 3.93 16.46 30.87
CA LYS A 246 4.93 17.49 31.20
C LYS A 246 4.41 18.53 32.20
N LEU A 247 3.14 18.94 32.07
CA LEU A 247 2.49 19.86 33.00
C LEU A 247 2.30 19.22 34.39
N ALA A 248 1.94 17.93 34.44
CA ALA A 248 1.83 17.18 35.70
C ALA A 248 3.19 17.05 36.41
N GLU A 249 4.25 16.71 35.67
CA GLU A 249 5.62 16.62 36.21
C GLU A 249 6.12 17.97 36.74
N THR A 250 5.89 19.05 35.99
CA THR A 250 6.26 20.42 36.41
C THR A 250 5.52 20.82 37.69
N SER A 251 4.23 20.45 37.79
CA SER A 251 3.42 20.73 38.99
C SER A 251 3.91 19.96 40.22
N GLN A 252 4.35 18.70 40.05
CA GLN A 252 4.94 17.91 41.14
C GLN A 252 6.29 18.48 41.61
N GLN A 253 7.15 18.92 40.68
CA GLN A 253 8.43 19.54 41.01
C GLN A 253 8.27 20.89 41.75
N ALA A 254 7.25 21.67 41.39
CA ALA A 254 6.92 22.91 42.09
C ALA A 254 6.44 22.68 43.54
N MET A 255 5.71 21.59 43.80
CA MET A 255 5.29 21.24 45.15
C MET A 255 6.43 20.68 46.02
N GLY A 256 7.33 19.90 45.43
CA GLY A 256 8.48 19.34 46.16
C GLY A 256 9.52 20.38 46.58
N SER A 257 9.76 21.41 45.77
CA SER A 257 10.76 22.45 46.05
C SER A 257 10.29 23.53 47.03
N GLY A 258 8.98 23.68 47.26
CA GLY A 258 8.43 24.63 48.22
C GLY A 258 8.53 24.19 49.69
N ALA A 259 8.72 22.89 49.96
CA ALA A 259 8.74 22.35 51.31
C ALA A 259 10.06 22.62 52.05
N GLU A 260 11.21 22.67 51.36
CA GLU A 260 12.52 22.79 52.01
C GLU A 260 12.90 24.24 52.35
N ASN A 261 12.38 25.24 51.63
CA ASN A 261 12.64 26.66 51.92
C ASN A 261 11.71 27.27 52.98
N SER A 262 10.68 26.53 53.42
CA SER A 262 9.74 26.99 54.44
C SER A 262 10.21 26.72 55.89
N SER A 263 11.32 26.00 56.07
CA SER A 263 11.89 25.63 57.38
C SER A 263 12.78 26.71 58.03
N ALA A 264 13.24 27.71 57.26
CA ALA A 264 14.16 28.74 57.78
C ALA A 264 13.49 30.06 58.21
N ALA A 265 12.17 30.22 58.05
CA ALA A 265 11.46 31.48 58.34
C ALA A 265 10.50 31.42 59.56
N ALA A 266 10.46 30.31 60.30
CA ALA A 266 9.63 30.18 61.51
C ALA A 266 10.36 30.69 62.77
N THR A 267 10.74 31.97 62.80
CA THR A 267 11.11 32.66 64.05
C THR A 267 10.78 34.16 63.99
N ALA A 268 9.56 34.54 63.58
CA ALA A 268 9.01 35.85 63.95
C ALA A 268 7.49 35.94 63.76
N SER A 269 6.85 36.45 64.81
CA SER A 269 5.57 37.18 64.80
C SER A 269 4.27 36.38 64.89
N VAL A 270 3.81 36.27 66.13
CA VAL A 270 2.42 36.07 66.53
C VAL A 270 1.65 37.38 66.32
N HIS A 271 0.72 37.43 65.37
CA HIS A 271 -0.40 38.35 65.50
C HIS A 271 -1.71 37.80 64.93
N TYR A 272 -2.72 37.86 65.78
CA TYR A 272 -4.07 37.31 65.67
C TYR A 272 -4.96 38.19 64.77
N SER A 273 -5.81 37.59 63.93
CA SER A 273 -7.25 37.92 63.87
C SER A 273 -8.07 36.92 63.03
N PRO A 274 -9.37 36.70 63.34
CA PRO A 274 -10.20 35.67 62.73
C PRO A 274 -11.30 36.22 61.77
N PHE A 275 -12.12 35.30 61.24
CA PHE A 275 -13.37 35.46 60.45
C PHE A 275 -13.16 35.73 58.93
N LEU A 276 -13.79 35.06 57.95
CA LEU A 276 -15.06 34.31 57.85
C LEU A 276 -14.97 33.12 56.89
N THR A 277 -15.80 32.12 57.19
CA THR A 277 -16.11 30.93 56.39
C THR A 277 -17.00 31.26 55.20
N THR A 278 -16.75 30.66 54.02
CA THR A 278 -17.81 30.46 53.01
C THR A 278 -17.57 29.16 52.25
N THR A 279 -18.57 28.29 52.32
CA THR A 279 -18.69 27.00 51.66
C THR A 279 -19.18 27.11 50.22
N ASN A 280 -18.61 26.32 49.30
CA ASN A 280 -19.23 25.71 48.10
C ASN A 280 -18.18 24.74 47.52
N ARG A 281 -18.32 23.40 47.50
CA ARG A 281 -19.34 22.43 47.08
C ARG A 281 -19.42 22.25 45.55
N PHE A 282 -19.09 21.01 45.14
CA PHE A 282 -19.22 20.31 43.86
C PHE A 282 -18.14 20.50 42.78
N GLY A 283 -17.45 19.38 42.51
CA GLY A 283 -16.57 19.13 41.37
C GLY A 283 -16.16 17.66 41.40
N GLU A 284 -17.05 16.79 40.93
CA GLU A 284 -16.82 15.35 40.77
C GLU A 284 -15.65 15.09 39.81
N ALA A 285 -14.63 14.37 40.29
CA ALA A 285 -13.56 13.85 39.46
C ALA A 285 -13.98 12.49 38.91
N ASN A 286 -14.16 12.41 37.59
CA ASN A 286 -14.29 11.14 36.87
C ASN A 286 -12.93 10.43 36.81
N THR A 287 -12.76 9.43 37.66
CA THR A 287 -11.74 8.38 37.52
C THR A 287 -12.25 7.32 36.55
N VAL A 288 -11.77 7.34 35.30
CA VAL A 288 -11.82 6.18 34.41
C VAL A 288 -10.39 5.81 34.05
N GLN A 289 -9.81 4.95 34.86
CA GLN A 289 -8.55 4.29 34.58
C GLN A 289 -8.67 2.88 35.13
N GLN A 290 -8.94 1.90 34.26
CA GLN A 290 -8.31 0.57 34.20
C GLN A 290 -9.08 -0.41 33.30
N ALA A 291 -8.32 -1.37 32.77
CA ALA A 291 -8.73 -2.66 32.22
C ALA A 291 -9.07 -2.75 30.71
N TRP A 292 -8.05 -2.57 29.86
CA TRP A 292 -7.97 -3.32 28.60
C TRP A 292 -6.55 -3.86 28.48
N TYR A 293 -6.28 -5.03 29.09
CA TYR A 293 -5.32 -6.06 28.68
C TYR A 293 -5.30 -7.13 29.78
N SER A 294 -5.71 -8.35 29.41
CA SER A 294 -5.55 -9.65 30.08
C SER A 294 -6.88 -10.40 30.13
N SER A 295 -7.10 -11.25 29.12
CA SER A 295 -7.72 -12.58 29.22
C SER A 295 -7.96 -13.12 27.81
N ALA A 296 -6.97 -13.82 27.24
CA ALA A 296 -7.21 -14.76 26.15
C ALA A 296 -7.03 -16.16 26.73
N SER A 297 -8.15 -16.75 27.16
CA SER A 297 -8.24 -18.17 27.48
C SER A 297 -8.34 -18.95 26.17
N VAL A 298 -7.46 -19.95 26.04
CA VAL A 298 -7.48 -21.00 25.03
C VAL A 298 -8.85 -21.69 25.01
N VAL A 299 -9.48 -21.74 23.84
CA VAL A 299 -10.57 -22.69 23.56
C VAL A 299 -10.29 -23.33 22.20
N ASP A 300 -9.90 -24.60 22.27
CA ASP A 300 -9.91 -25.53 21.13
C ASP A 300 -11.35 -25.77 20.66
N GLY A 301 -11.56 -25.72 19.35
CA GLY A 301 -12.87 -25.97 18.75
C GLY A 301 -12.80 -26.00 17.23
N ALA A 302 -12.30 -27.12 16.69
CA ALA A 302 -12.42 -27.43 15.28
C ALA A 302 -13.91 -27.62 14.91
N THR A 303 -14.43 -26.78 14.03
CA THR A 303 -15.71 -27.04 13.35
C THR A 303 -15.62 -26.62 11.88
N SER A 304 -15.69 -27.63 11.03
CA SER A 304 -15.91 -27.55 9.59
C SER A 304 -17.22 -26.81 9.30
N MET A 305 -17.18 -25.77 8.47
CA MET A 305 -18.38 -25.18 7.88
C MET A 305 -18.26 -25.15 6.36
N ASP A 306 -19.23 -25.80 5.73
CA ASP A 306 -19.46 -25.82 4.30
C ASP A 306 -19.87 -24.44 3.77
N LEU A 307 -19.30 -24.05 2.63
CA LEU A 307 -19.62 -22.82 1.89
C LEU A 307 -20.79 -23.07 0.91
N PRO A 308 -21.80 -22.18 0.83
CA PRO A 308 -22.78 -22.23 -0.24
C PRO A 308 -22.29 -21.48 -1.49
N THR A 309 -22.41 -22.16 -2.63
CA THR A 309 -22.17 -21.65 -3.98
C THR A 309 -23.28 -20.67 -4.40
N LEU A 310 -22.92 -19.42 -4.71
CA LEU A 310 -23.78 -18.49 -5.44
C LEU A 310 -23.02 -17.92 -6.63
N ALA A 311 -23.54 -18.21 -7.82
CA ALA A 311 -23.06 -17.70 -9.10
C ALA A 311 -23.39 -16.20 -9.27
N PRO A 312 -22.55 -15.40 -9.95
CA PRO A 312 -22.86 -14.01 -10.24
C PRO A 312 -23.66 -13.87 -11.56
N ALA A 313 -24.63 -12.96 -11.53
CA ALA A 313 -25.36 -12.48 -12.70
C ALA A 313 -24.62 -11.30 -13.37
N ASN A 314 -24.47 -11.41 -14.69
CA ASN A 314 -24.39 -10.34 -15.70
C ASN A 314 -23.82 -8.98 -15.30
N THR A 315 -22.56 -8.73 -15.70
CA THR A 315 -22.03 -7.37 -15.87
C THR A 315 -21.63 -7.16 -17.32
N GLN A 316 -22.35 -6.28 -18.02
CA GLN A 316 -22.04 -5.82 -19.37
C GLN A 316 -20.81 -4.90 -19.32
N PHE A 317 -19.82 -5.16 -20.19
CA PHE A 317 -18.66 -4.30 -20.38
C PHE A 317 -19.03 -3.08 -21.23
N PHE A 318 -18.79 -1.88 -20.70
CA PHE A 318 -18.79 -0.65 -21.48
C PHE A 318 -17.43 -0.45 -22.15
N ASN A 319 -17.48 -0.17 -23.45
CA ASN A 319 -16.38 0.20 -24.33
C ASN A 319 -16.12 1.72 -24.24
N PRO A 320 -14.93 2.21 -23.87
CA PRO A 320 -14.59 3.62 -23.99
C PRO A 320 -13.55 3.83 -25.08
N ASN A 321 -14.00 4.01 -26.31
CA ASN A 321 -13.23 4.70 -27.35
C ASN A 321 -14.16 5.65 -28.11
N THR A 322 -14.22 6.91 -27.68
CA THR A 322 -14.46 8.04 -28.61
C THR A 322 -14.26 9.40 -27.93
N LEU A 323 -13.51 10.25 -28.65
CA LEU A 323 -13.51 11.72 -28.64
C LEU A 323 -12.88 12.42 -27.42
N GLY A 324 -11.94 13.34 -27.54
CA GLY A 324 -11.36 14.01 -28.70
C GLY A 324 -10.68 15.29 -28.19
N MET A 325 -9.43 15.54 -28.56
CA MET A 325 -8.77 16.82 -28.34
C MET A 325 -7.88 17.12 -29.54
N THR A 326 -8.37 18.07 -30.34
CA THR A 326 -7.66 18.83 -31.36
C THR A 326 -6.62 19.74 -30.71
N GLU A 327 -5.37 19.72 -31.15
CA GLU A 327 -4.48 20.89 -31.07
C GLU A 327 -3.37 20.83 -32.14
N THR A 328 -3.54 21.70 -33.13
CA THR A 328 -2.58 22.45 -33.97
C THR A 328 -1.10 22.02 -34.06
N ALA A 329 -0.69 21.72 -35.29
CA ALA A 329 0.70 21.72 -35.77
C ALA A 329 1.33 23.14 -35.74
N PRO A 330 2.68 23.25 -35.78
CA PRO A 330 3.31 23.44 -37.09
C PRO A 330 4.70 22.80 -37.30
N ASN A 331 5.05 22.72 -38.59
CA ASN A 331 6.36 22.51 -39.22
C ASN A 331 6.91 21.08 -39.36
N GLU A 332 6.48 20.47 -40.46
CA GLU A 332 7.28 19.54 -41.26
C GLU A 332 8.50 20.26 -41.85
N THR A 333 9.69 19.76 -41.52
CA THR A 333 10.80 19.71 -42.47
C THR A 333 11.48 18.35 -42.33
N ALA A 334 11.40 17.57 -43.40
CA ALA A 334 11.96 16.24 -43.57
C ALA A 334 13.44 16.14 -43.15
N MET A 335 13.84 15.03 -42.52
CA MET A 335 15.06 14.28 -42.82
C MET A 335 15.06 12.88 -42.16
N ALA A 336 15.33 11.88 -43.01
CA ALA A 336 15.94 10.58 -42.74
C ALA A 336 15.13 9.50 -42.00
N GLU A 337 14.50 8.65 -42.81
CA GLU A 337 14.28 7.23 -42.52
C GLU A 337 15.55 6.57 -41.97
N SER A 338 15.42 5.96 -40.79
CA SER A 338 16.41 5.05 -40.20
C SER A 338 15.93 3.61 -40.43
N ALA A 339 16.84 2.81 -41.00
CA ALA A 339 16.57 1.53 -41.66
C ALA A 339 16.42 0.31 -40.73
N ASP A 340 16.15 0.47 -39.42
CA ASP A 340 15.88 -0.65 -38.51
C ASP A 340 14.55 -0.49 -37.75
N GLY A 341 13.56 0.04 -38.48
CA GLY A 341 12.19 0.25 -38.00
C GLY A 341 11.42 -1.05 -37.77
N ASN A 342 11.60 -1.68 -36.61
CA ASN A 342 10.58 -2.58 -36.07
C ASN A 342 9.40 -1.73 -35.56
N SER A 343 8.47 -1.49 -36.49
CA SER A 343 7.24 -0.76 -36.25
C SER A 343 6.39 -1.44 -35.18
N TRP A 344 5.60 -0.64 -34.46
CA TRP A 344 4.55 -1.05 -33.53
C TRP A 344 3.38 -1.81 -34.19
N GLY A 345 3.62 -2.52 -35.32
CA GLY A 345 2.58 -3.03 -36.19
C GLY A 345 2.81 -4.44 -36.74
N VAL A 346 3.75 -5.23 -36.21
CA VAL A 346 3.85 -6.64 -36.62
C VAL A 346 2.90 -7.47 -35.77
N LEU A 347 1.87 -8.00 -36.43
CA LEU A 347 0.83 -8.78 -35.77
C LEU A 347 1.33 -10.20 -35.55
N LEU A 348 0.93 -10.80 -34.43
CA LEU A 348 1.30 -12.17 -34.09
C LEU A 348 0.86 -13.17 -35.17
N ARG A 349 -0.27 -12.92 -35.84
CA ARG A 349 -0.75 -13.76 -36.95
C ARG A 349 0.19 -13.82 -38.15
N ASP A 350 1.01 -12.79 -38.36
CA ASP A 350 1.96 -12.73 -39.48
C ASP A 350 3.13 -13.70 -39.29
N TYR A 351 3.35 -14.19 -38.06
CA TYR A 351 4.39 -15.16 -37.72
C TYR A 351 3.95 -16.62 -37.84
N ALA A 352 2.69 -16.89 -38.20
CA ALA A 352 2.14 -18.25 -38.22
C ALA A 352 2.95 -19.25 -39.04
N GLY A 353 3.50 -18.82 -40.19
CA GLY A 353 4.32 -19.67 -41.06
C GLY A 353 5.74 -19.93 -40.53
N MET A 354 6.16 -19.23 -39.47
CA MET A 354 7.51 -19.33 -38.90
C MET A 354 7.58 -20.21 -37.65
N ILE A 355 6.42 -20.58 -37.07
CA ILE A 355 6.35 -21.36 -35.84
C ILE A 355 6.33 -22.85 -36.16
N SER A 356 7.25 -23.61 -35.54
CA SER A 356 7.23 -25.07 -35.61
C SER A 356 5.94 -25.63 -34.97
N PRO A 357 5.28 -26.64 -35.55
CA PRO A 357 4.09 -27.27 -34.96
C PRO A 357 4.32 -27.79 -33.53
N ASN A 358 5.56 -28.15 -33.20
CA ASN A 358 5.94 -28.71 -31.90
C ASN A 358 6.49 -27.66 -30.91
N ASP A 359 6.52 -26.39 -31.29
CA ASP A 359 7.02 -25.32 -30.40
C ASP A 359 5.99 -25.03 -29.31
N VAL A 360 6.35 -25.23 -28.04
CA VAL A 360 5.48 -24.98 -26.88
C VAL A 360 5.78 -23.67 -26.17
N SER A 361 6.64 -22.81 -26.73
CA SER A 361 6.94 -21.49 -26.16
C SER A 361 5.69 -20.62 -26.06
N LEU A 362 5.69 -19.68 -25.11
CA LEU A 362 4.59 -18.71 -24.96
C LEU A 362 4.34 -17.93 -26.26
N PHE A 363 5.40 -17.59 -26.99
CA PHE A 363 5.28 -16.91 -28.29
C PHE A 363 4.55 -17.78 -29.31
N ALA A 364 4.96 -19.04 -29.48
CA ALA A 364 4.28 -19.99 -30.36
C ALA A 364 2.81 -20.21 -29.98
N GLN A 365 2.51 -20.31 -28.69
CA GLN A 365 1.13 -20.41 -28.19
C GLN A 365 0.32 -19.14 -28.49
N ALA A 366 0.91 -17.96 -28.33
CA ALA A 366 0.25 -16.69 -28.62
C ALA A 366 0.00 -16.48 -30.12
N VAL A 367 0.93 -16.89 -30.98
CA VAL A 367 0.74 -16.91 -32.44
C VAL A 367 -0.43 -17.81 -32.80
N ARG A 368 -0.49 -19.04 -32.26
CA ARG A 368 -1.63 -19.96 -32.49
C ARG A 368 -2.94 -19.41 -31.94
N PHE A 369 -2.92 -18.76 -30.79
CA PHE A 369 -4.09 -18.10 -30.21
C PHE A 369 -4.63 -17.00 -31.13
N ALA A 370 -3.76 -16.15 -31.68
CA ALA A 370 -4.12 -15.09 -32.62
C ALA A 370 -4.67 -15.63 -33.96
N GLN A 371 -4.51 -16.93 -34.26
CA GLN A 371 -5.06 -17.59 -35.44
C GLN A 371 -6.41 -18.29 -35.18
N GLN A 372 -6.91 -18.31 -33.95
CA GLN A 372 -8.21 -18.91 -33.67
C GLN A 372 -9.31 -18.10 -34.39
N GLU A 373 -10.34 -18.77 -34.90
CA GLU A 373 -11.39 -18.15 -35.71
C GLU A 373 -12.08 -16.98 -35.00
N ASP A 374 -12.26 -17.10 -33.67
CA ASP A 374 -12.81 -16.06 -32.79
C ASP A 374 -11.83 -14.90 -32.50
N GLN A 375 -10.55 -15.05 -32.84
CA GLN A 375 -9.50 -14.06 -32.61
C GLN A 375 -9.06 -13.34 -33.89
N MET A 376 -9.53 -13.77 -35.07
CA MET A 376 -9.13 -13.21 -36.37
C MET A 376 -9.45 -11.72 -36.53
N GLU A 377 -10.49 -11.21 -35.87
CA GLU A 377 -10.88 -9.80 -35.89
C GLU A 377 -10.07 -8.93 -34.89
N THR A 378 -9.24 -9.55 -34.04
CA THR A 378 -8.43 -8.84 -33.05
C THR A 378 -6.98 -8.74 -33.52
N ASP A 379 -6.46 -7.51 -33.59
CA ASP A 379 -5.08 -7.23 -33.99
C ASP A 379 -4.11 -7.42 -32.82
N TRP A 380 -3.80 -8.69 -32.52
CA TRP A 380 -2.84 -9.07 -31.50
C TRP A 380 -1.40 -8.75 -31.95
N ALA A 381 -0.69 -7.90 -31.21
CA ALA A 381 0.71 -7.56 -31.45
C ALA A 381 1.67 -8.26 -30.47
N ILE A 382 2.97 -8.24 -30.77
CA ILE A 382 4.00 -8.80 -29.88
C ILE A 382 3.97 -8.17 -28.48
N SER A 383 3.59 -6.89 -28.37
CA SER A 383 3.41 -6.20 -27.09
C SER A 383 2.33 -6.84 -26.19
N ASP A 384 1.42 -7.62 -26.76
CA ASP A 384 0.27 -8.18 -26.06
C ASP A 384 0.52 -9.59 -25.51
N LEU A 385 1.75 -10.11 -25.63
CA LEU A 385 2.10 -11.46 -25.16
C LEU A 385 1.75 -11.71 -23.69
N GLN A 386 1.87 -10.69 -22.83
CA GLN A 386 1.50 -10.82 -21.42
C GLN A 386 -0.01 -10.97 -21.23
N ALA A 387 -0.83 -10.23 -21.98
CA ALA A 387 -2.28 -10.34 -21.94
C ALA A 387 -2.73 -11.72 -22.46
N ILE A 388 -2.15 -12.18 -23.57
CA ILE A 388 -2.45 -13.50 -24.15
C ILE A 388 -2.04 -14.62 -23.19
N SER A 389 -0.90 -14.50 -22.50
CA SER A 389 -0.47 -15.45 -21.48
C SER A 389 -1.52 -15.62 -20.38
N ALA A 390 -2.07 -14.52 -19.88
CA ALA A 390 -3.13 -14.56 -18.86
C ALA A 390 -4.40 -15.27 -19.38
N ILE A 391 -4.79 -15.01 -20.63
CA ILE A 391 -5.94 -15.68 -21.26
C ILE A 391 -5.68 -17.19 -21.38
N LEU A 392 -4.52 -17.59 -21.88
CA LEU A 392 -4.15 -19.01 -22.04
C LEU A 392 -4.11 -19.76 -20.70
N LEU A 393 -3.57 -19.12 -19.65
CA LEU A 393 -3.60 -19.67 -18.30
C LEU A 393 -5.03 -19.85 -17.78
N SER A 394 -5.92 -18.89 -18.03
CA SER A 394 -7.33 -19.00 -17.63
C SER A 394 -8.07 -20.12 -18.37
N LYS A 395 -7.84 -20.30 -19.68
CA LYS A 395 -8.40 -21.40 -20.47
C LYS A 395 -7.91 -22.76 -19.97
N SER A 396 -6.62 -22.88 -19.58
CA SER A 396 -6.05 -24.11 -19.03
C SER A 396 -6.72 -24.50 -17.70
N MET A 397 -6.97 -23.52 -16.82
CA MET A 397 -7.63 -23.74 -15.53
C MET A 397 -9.10 -24.14 -15.68
N LEU A 398 -9.79 -23.62 -16.70
CA LEU A 398 -11.19 -23.94 -16.98
C LEU A 398 -11.38 -25.22 -17.80
N GLY A 399 -10.36 -25.66 -18.53
CA GLY A 399 -10.43 -26.77 -19.48
C GLY A 399 -10.19 -28.18 -18.91
N ASN A 400 -9.97 -28.32 -17.60
CA ASN A 400 -9.80 -29.63 -16.97
C ASN A 400 -11.11 -30.28 -16.52
N ASP A 401 -12.24 -29.57 -16.60
CA ASP A 401 -13.56 -30.13 -16.39
C ASP A 401 -14.26 -30.32 -17.75
N GLN A 402 -14.23 -31.58 -18.21
CA GLN A 402 -15.11 -32.24 -19.21
C GLN A 402 -14.39 -32.86 -20.42
N ASN A 403 -14.24 -34.19 -20.38
CA ASN A 403 -15.04 -35.06 -21.27
C ASN A 403 -15.16 -36.52 -20.77
N PRO A 404 -16.18 -36.90 -19.95
CA PRO A 404 -16.51 -38.29 -19.68
C PRO A 404 -17.63 -38.86 -20.58
N MET A 405 -17.90 -38.28 -21.77
CA MET A 405 -19.03 -38.71 -22.62
C MET A 405 -18.61 -39.01 -24.08
N SER A 406 -17.65 -39.92 -24.27
CA SER A 406 -17.38 -40.51 -25.60
C SER A 406 -17.26 -42.04 -25.62
N ASP A 407 -17.87 -42.73 -24.66
CA ASP A 407 -18.11 -44.19 -24.73
C ASP A 407 -19.61 -44.46 -24.83
N PHE A 408 -20.17 -44.27 -26.03
CA PHE A 408 -21.37 -45.00 -26.45
C PHE A 408 -21.03 -45.72 -27.76
N GLN A 409 -20.55 -46.95 -27.59
CA GLN A 409 -20.47 -47.95 -28.64
C GLN A 409 -21.88 -48.23 -29.19
N GLN A 410 -21.98 -48.29 -30.52
CA GLN A 410 -23.11 -48.87 -31.24
C GLN A 410 -23.27 -50.36 -30.87
N PRO A 411 -24.50 -50.88 -30.89
CA PRO A 411 -24.73 -52.25 -31.30
C PRO A 411 -25.44 -52.33 -32.65
N GLU A 412 -25.18 -53.47 -33.29
CA GLU A 412 -25.44 -53.95 -34.66
C GLU A 412 -26.82 -53.72 -35.27
#